data_AF-A0AAX3N7M9-F1
#
_entry.id   AF-A0AAX3N7M9-F1
#
_cell.length_a   1.000
_cell.length_b   1.000
_cell.length_c   1.000
_cell.angle_alpha   90.00
_cell.angle_beta   90.00
_cell.angle_gamma   90.00
#
_symmetry.space_group_name_H-M   'P 1'
#
loop_
_entity.id
_entity.type
_entity.pdbx_description
1 polymer ?
#
loop_
_entity_poly.entity_id
_entity_poly.type
_entity_poly.pdbx_seq_one_letter_code
_entity_poly.pdbx_strand_id
1 'polypeptide(L)'
;MTITLVILLILPWLTPRADAAAQWQAGTAYKKGDIVTYQNKNYECIQAHTALTGWEPPNVPALWKDVGDGTGGENPAPAPDTIPPSVPTGLASTLVTETSVQLIWNASTDNVAVTGYEVYRNGSLAASTSSTSAVISGLTAGTTYAFTVKSKDAAGNLSAASSPFSVTTSTGSTNPGPAPTGSKWLIGYWHNFDNGSTNIRLRNVSPAYDIVNVSFAEPVSHGSGTLAFTPYNSTVEQFKSDVAYLQSQGKKVLLSMGGANGTIELTDATKRQQFEESLKSIISTYGFNGLDIDLEGSSLSLNAGDTDFRNPTTPKIVNLINGVKAVKAHFGADFILTAAPETAYVQGGYLSYGGPWGAYLPVIHALRNDLTLLHVQHYNSGSMVGLDGRSYSQGTADFHVAMAEMLLQGFYVGGSGGPFFSPLRPDQIAIGVPASQQAAGGGYTAPAELQKALNYLIKGVSYGGSYTLRQPAGYAGIKGIMTWSINWDAYTNNQFSNAHRPFLNGFSTQTTKEAVY
;
A
#
# COMPACT_ATOMS: atom_id res chain seq x y z
N MET A 1 -39.37 -17.82 106.18
CA MET A 1 -39.82 -18.95 105.34
C MET A 1 -40.04 -18.40 103.94
N THR A 2 -39.27 -18.89 102.93
CA THR A 2 -39.58 -19.02 101.47
C THR A 2 -40.26 -17.83 100.75
N ILE A 3 -39.93 -17.32 99.56
CA ILE A 3 -39.11 -17.72 98.39
C ILE A 3 -38.86 -16.45 97.52
N THR A 4 -37.74 -16.47 96.80
CA THR A 4 -37.22 -15.70 95.65
C THR A 4 -38.23 -15.17 94.59
N LEU A 5 -38.00 -13.95 94.07
CA LEU A 5 -37.99 -13.68 92.60
C LEU A 5 -37.25 -12.38 92.24
N VAL A 6 -36.41 -12.50 91.21
CA VAL A 6 -35.59 -11.51 90.49
C VAL A 6 -36.45 -10.64 89.57
N ILE A 7 -36.09 -9.36 89.34
CA ILE A 7 -36.17 -8.68 88.02
C ILE A 7 -35.11 -7.58 87.93
N LEU A 8 -34.45 -7.60 86.78
CA LEU A 8 -33.24 -6.95 86.33
C LEU A 8 -33.55 -5.53 85.79
N LEU A 9 -32.82 -4.50 86.23
CA LEU A 9 -32.82 -3.18 85.60
C LEU A 9 -31.39 -2.88 85.12
N ILE A 10 -31.24 -2.89 83.80
CA ILE A 10 -30.01 -2.63 83.06
C ILE A 10 -29.88 -1.10 82.90
N LEU A 11 -28.79 -0.53 83.42
CA LEU A 11 -28.27 0.77 82.97
C LEU A 11 -26.77 0.65 82.67
N PRO A 12 -26.28 1.33 81.63
CA PRO A 12 -25.07 0.96 80.91
C PRO A 12 -23.81 1.51 81.58
N TRP A 13 -22.79 0.64 81.68
CA TRP A 13 -21.42 1.09 81.87
C TRP A 13 -20.83 1.38 80.48
N LEU A 14 -20.47 2.65 80.25
CA LEU A 14 -19.70 3.12 79.11
C LEU A 14 -18.42 2.28 78.97
N THR A 15 -18.24 1.62 77.83
CA THR A 15 -16.93 1.13 77.39
C THR A 15 -16.12 2.31 76.83
N PRO A 16 -14.79 2.37 77.04
CA PRO A 16 -13.95 3.47 76.57
C PRO A 16 -13.83 3.48 75.05
N ARG A 17 -13.77 4.69 74.48
CA ARG A 17 -13.50 4.98 73.07
C ARG A 17 -12.04 4.60 72.76
N ALA A 18 -11.78 3.96 71.61
CA ALA A 18 -10.41 3.77 71.12
C ALA A 18 -9.75 5.14 70.91
N ASP A 19 -8.56 5.35 71.49
CA ASP A 19 -7.80 6.58 71.34
C ASP A 19 -7.41 6.80 69.87
N ALA A 20 -7.60 8.01 69.36
CA ALA A 20 -7.22 8.38 67.99
C ALA A 20 -5.69 8.34 67.83
N ALA A 21 -5.21 7.91 66.65
CA ALA A 21 -3.78 7.87 66.33
C ALA A 21 -3.14 9.28 66.43
N ALA A 22 -2.01 9.38 67.12
CA ALA A 22 -1.30 10.64 67.30
C ALA A 22 -0.72 11.19 65.98
N GLN A 23 -0.60 12.51 65.82
CA GLN A 23 0.04 13.09 64.63
C GLN A 23 1.54 12.76 64.60
N TRP A 24 2.09 12.45 63.42
CA TRP A 24 3.52 12.20 63.23
C TRP A 24 4.35 13.46 63.51
N GLN A 25 5.51 13.30 64.15
CA GLN A 25 6.45 14.37 64.47
C GLN A 25 7.91 13.93 64.31
N ALA A 26 8.72 14.77 63.68
CA ALA A 26 10.18 14.59 63.63
C ALA A 26 10.78 14.66 65.06
N GLY A 27 11.86 13.91 65.28
CA GLY A 27 12.53 13.74 66.57
C GLY A 27 11.86 12.75 67.53
N THR A 28 10.70 12.20 67.18
CA THR A 28 9.96 11.25 68.03
C THR A 28 10.41 9.80 67.80
N ALA A 29 10.59 9.06 68.89
CA ALA A 29 10.88 7.63 68.84
C ALA A 29 9.58 6.81 68.68
N TYR A 30 9.48 6.04 67.60
CA TYR A 30 8.35 5.18 67.28
C TYR A 30 8.77 3.71 67.37
N LYS A 31 7.85 2.88 67.86
CA LYS A 31 7.99 1.42 67.91
C LYS A 31 7.26 0.80 66.72
N LYS A 32 7.68 -0.40 66.34
CA LYS A 32 6.95 -1.19 65.35
C LYS A 32 5.50 -1.44 65.83
N GLY A 33 4.53 -1.16 64.98
CA GLY A 33 3.09 -1.26 65.25
C GLY A 33 2.45 0.06 65.72
N ASP A 34 3.23 1.10 66.02
CA ASP A 34 2.66 2.41 66.35
C ASP A 34 1.91 2.97 65.13
N ILE A 35 0.69 3.47 65.35
CA ILE A 35 -0.09 4.15 64.31
C ILE A 35 -0.03 5.66 64.52
N VAL A 36 0.33 6.38 63.48
CA VAL A 36 0.37 7.85 63.47
C VAL A 36 -0.45 8.42 62.32
N THR A 37 -0.96 9.63 62.49
CA THR A 37 -1.63 10.38 61.42
C THR A 37 -0.66 11.37 60.77
N TYR A 38 -0.61 11.44 59.45
CA TYR A 38 0.11 12.47 58.69
C TYR A 38 -0.68 12.80 57.41
N GLN A 39 -0.93 14.09 57.15
CA GLN A 39 -1.71 14.55 55.98
C GLN A 39 -3.06 13.80 55.80
N ASN A 40 -3.82 13.64 56.89
CA ASN A 40 -5.12 12.94 56.94
C ASN A 40 -5.10 11.44 56.63
N LYS A 41 -3.92 10.81 56.62
CA LYS A 41 -3.75 9.36 56.52
C LYS A 41 -3.09 8.78 57.76
N ASN A 42 -3.48 7.57 58.11
CA ASN A 42 -2.82 6.77 59.13
C ASN A 42 -1.72 5.92 58.52
N TYR A 43 -0.61 5.83 59.25
CA TYR A 43 0.53 5.02 58.90
C TYR A 43 0.95 4.16 60.09
N GLU A 44 1.21 2.88 59.83
CA GLU A 44 1.79 1.96 60.80
C GLU A 44 3.32 1.99 60.68
N CYS A 45 4.00 2.21 61.80
CA CYS A 45 5.45 2.09 61.89
C CYS A 45 5.84 0.61 61.75
N ILE A 46 6.60 0.25 60.72
CA ILE A 46 6.97 -1.17 60.47
C ILE A 46 8.34 -1.54 61.03
N GLN A 47 9.13 -0.55 61.45
CA GLN A 47 10.45 -0.74 62.08
C GLN A 47 10.69 0.36 63.14
N ALA A 48 11.09 -0.03 64.35
CA ALA A 48 11.34 0.92 65.42
C ALA A 48 12.51 1.87 65.09
N HIS A 49 12.30 3.18 65.26
CA HIS A 49 13.27 4.22 64.91
C HIS A 49 12.94 5.54 65.62
N THR A 50 13.88 6.49 65.62
CA THR A 50 13.59 7.91 65.90
C THR A 50 13.45 8.65 64.58
N ALA A 51 12.30 9.27 64.33
CA ALA A 51 12.00 9.93 63.07
C ALA A 51 12.90 11.17 62.87
N LEU A 52 13.47 11.32 61.68
CA LEU A 52 14.22 12.51 61.28
C LEU A 52 13.38 13.37 60.33
N THR A 53 13.71 14.66 60.23
CA THR A 53 13.11 15.53 59.19
C THR A 53 13.40 14.95 57.81
N GLY A 54 12.39 14.82 56.94
CA GLY A 54 12.49 14.13 55.66
C GLY A 54 12.09 12.65 55.70
N TRP A 55 11.80 12.10 56.89
CA TRP A 55 11.29 10.72 57.07
C TRP A 55 9.79 10.71 57.34
N GLU A 56 9.05 11.63 56.75
CA GLU A 56 7.60 11.66 56.83
C GLU A 56 7.03 10.36 56.22
N PRO A 57 5.91 9.81 56.75
CA PRO A 57 5.43 8.49 56.37
C PRO A 57 5.30 8.19 54.86
N PRO A 58 4.80 9.09 53.98
CA PRO A 58 4.74 8.81 52.55
C PRO A 58 6.12 8.76 51.85
N ASN A 59 7.16 9.36 52.44
CA ASN A 59 8.47 9.51 51.80
C ASN A 59 9.38 8.31 52.03
N VAL A 60 9.12 7.50 53.06
CA VAL A 60 10.00 6.41 53.54
C VAL A 60 9.19 5.13 53.80
N PRO A 61 8.74 4.43 52.74
CA PRO A 61 7.93 3.21 52.85
C PRO A 61 8.66 2.02 53.50
N ALA A 62 9.99 2.13 53.72
CA ALA A 62 10.76 1.17 54.50
C ALA A 62 10.51 1.28 56.01
N LEU A 63 10.03 2.44 56.50
CA LEU A 63 9.74 2.68 57.92
C LEU A 63 8.25 2.74 58.22
N TRP A 64 7.42 3.06 57.22
CA TRP A 64 5.99 3.30 57.37
C TRP A 64 5.16 2.56 56.32
N LYS A 65 4.01 2.03 56.75
CA LYS A 65 3.01 1.41 55.89
C LYS A 65 1.73 2.24 55.94
N ASP A 66 1.22 2.67 54.79
CA ASP A 66 -0.09 3.33 54.68
C ASP A 66 -1.17 2.33 55.12
N VAL A 67 -1.98 2.72 56.11
CA VAL A 67 -3.08 1.91 56.65
C VAL A 67 -4.45 2.59 56.47
N GLY A 68 -4.53 3.59 55.58
CA GLY A 68 -5.78 4.23 55.18
C GLY A 68 -6.05 5.57 55.88
N ASP A 69 -7.20 6.17 55.62
CA ASP A 69 -7.63 7.40 56.28
C ASP A 69 -7.90 7.15 57.76
N GLY A 70 -7.62 8.13 58.62
CA GLY A 70 -7.77 8.02 60.08
C GLY A 70 -9.22 7.96 60.58
N THR A 71 -10.12 7.50 59.74
CA THR A 71 -11.55 7.38 59.98
C THR A 71 -11.93 5.92 59.77
N GLY A 72 -12.19 5.19 60.85
CA GLY A 72 -12.82 3.87 60.78
C GLY A 72 -14.27 3.96 60.27
N GLY A 73 -14.44 4.32 59.00
CA GLY A 73 -15.70 4.43 58.29
C GLY A 73 -15.49 4.04 56.83
N GLU A 74 -16.38 3.20 56.31
CA GLU A 74 -16.40 2.73 54.93
C GLU A 74 -16.23 3.91 53.95
N ASN A 75 -15.19 3.88 53.12
CA ASN A 75 -15.06 4.79 51.98
C ASN A 75 -16.25 4.49 51.03
N PRO A 76 -17.20 5.41 50.80
CA PRO A 76 -18.25 5.17 49.83
C PRO A 76 -17.59 5.01 48.47
N ALA A 77 -17.88 3.90 47.78
CA ALA A 77 -17.41 3.69 46.41
C ALA A 77 -17.69 4.95 45.58
N PRO A 78 -16.77 5.39 44.70
CA PRO A 78 -17.04 6.51 43.79
C PRO A 78 -18.38 6.24 43.10
N ALA A 79 -19.21 7.27 43.00
CA ALA A 79 -20.54 7.15 42.42
C ALA A 79 -20.43 6.41 41.06
N PRO A 80 -21.32 5.45 40.77
CA PRO A 80 -21.28 4.71 39.52
C PRO A 80 -21.21 5.68 38.33
N ASP A 81 -20.27 5.43 37.42
CA ASP A 81 -20.20 6.23 36.21
C ASP A 81 -21.42 5.95 35.34
N THR A 82 -22.13 7.02 34.98
CA THR A 82 -23.41 6.97 34.25
C THR A 82 -23.39 7.83 33.00
N ILE A 83 -22.27 8.50 32.71
CA ILE A 83 -22.15 9.38 31.56
C ILE A 83 -21.56 8.54 30.42
N PRO A 84 -22.28 8.38 29.29
CA PRO A 84 -21.73 7.66 28.16
C PRO A 84 -20.60 8.42 27.46
N PRO A 85 -19.65 7.71 26.82
CA PRO A 85 -18.65 8.33 25.97
C PRO A 85 -19.22 9.14 24.79
N SER A 86 -18.37 10.01 24.22
CA SER A 86 -18.72 10.75 23.01
C SER A 86 -18.86 9.83 21.79
N VAL A 87 -19.76 10.19 20.87
CA VAL A 87 -20.03 9.40 19.66
C VAL A 87 -18.79 9.38 18.75
N PRO A 88 -18.36 8.20 18.27
CA PRO A 88 -17.28 8.10 17.29
C PRO A 88 -17.60 8.89 16.01
N THR A 89 -16.62 9.63 15.49
CA THR A 89 -16.75 10.42 14.24
C THR A 89 -15.80 9.91 13.17
N GLY A 90 -15.99 10.33 11.91
CA GLY A 90 -15.07 10.00 10.82
C GLY A 90 -15.03 8.53 10.43
N LEU A 91 -16.13 7.79 10.62
CA LEU A 91 -16.22 6.38 10.21
C LEU A 91 -16.04 6.27 8.69
N ALA A 92 -15.01 5.54 8.28
CA ALA A 92 -14.66 5.30 6.89
C ALA A 92 -14.08 3.89 6.73
N SER A 93 -13.89 3.46 5.48
CA SER A 93 -13.16 2.23 5.16
C SER A 93 -11.82 2.53 4.49
N THR A 94 -10.82 1.72 4.82
CA THR A 94 -9.49 1.72 4.19
C THR A 94 -9.29 0.57 3.21
N LEU A 95 -10.12 -0.47 3.29
CA LEU A 95 -10.00 -1.68 2.47
C LEU A 95 -11.36 -2.38 2.35
N VAL A 96 -11.74 -2.78 1.14
CA VAL A 96 -12.99 -3.50 0.85
C VAL A 96 -12.68 -4.70 -0.04
N THR A 97 -12.77 -5.89 0.53
CA THR A 97 -12.63 -7.14 -0.22
C THR A 97 -13.99 -7.71 -0.61
N GLU A 98 -14.02 -8.90 -1.20
CA GLU A 98 -15.26 -9.65 -1.42
C GLU A 98 -15.97 -10.04 -0.12
N THR A 99 -15.18 -10.35 0.91
CA THR A 99 -15.68 -10.98 2.14
C THR A 99 -15.31 -10.23 3.41
N SER A 100 -14.67 -9.07 3.29
CA SER A 100 -14.29 -8.24 4.42
C SER A 100 -14.25 -6.75 4.13
N VAL A 101 -14.41 -5.94 5.18
CA VAL A 101 -14.23 -4.49 5.16
C VAL A 101 -13.35 -4.09 6.35
N GLN A 102 -12.27 -3.34 6.10
CA GLN A 102 -11.50 -2.66 7.15
C GLN A 102 -12.09 -1.27 7.37
N LEU A 103 -12.44 -0.97 8.62
CA LEU A 103 -13.03 0.29 9.07
C LEU A 103 -12.06 1.04 9.99
N ILE A 104 -12.06 2.36 9.91
CA ILE A 104 -11.35 3.29 10.79
C ILE A 104 -12.30 4.40 11.25
N TRP A 105 -12.04 4.98 12.43
CA TRP A 105 -12.78 6.13 12.96
C TRP A 105 -11.90 6.96 13.91
N ASN A 106 -12.37 8.14 14.29
CA ASN A 106 -11.71 9.01 15.27
C ASN A 106 -11.98 8.52 16.71
N ALA A 107 -11.00 8.69 17.59
CA ALA A 107 -11.14 8.33 19.00
C ALA A 107 -12.24 9.15 19.69
N SER A 108 -13.03 8.48 20.51
CA SER A 108 -13.98 9.08 21.44
C SER A 108 -13.30 9.54 22.72
N THR A 109 -14.00 10.38 23.47
CA THR A 109 -13.60 10.91 24.79
C THR A 109 -14.68 10.60 25.81
N ASP A 110 -14.30 10.54 27.08
CA ASP A 110 -15.19 10.22 28.19
C ASP A 110 -14.74 10.95 29.47
N ASN A 111 -15.60 11.07 30.48
CA ASN A 111 -15.25 11.68 31.78
C ASN A 111 -14.30 10.82 32.62
N VAL A 112 -14.30 9.49 32.44
CA VAL A 112 -13.34 8.58 33.07
C VAL A 112 -12.41 7.98 32.03
N ALA A 113 -12.93 7.14 31.12
CA ALA A 113 -12.15 6.51 30.08
C ALA A 113 -13.01 5.75 29.07
N VAL A 114 -12.68 5.89 27.78
CA VAL A 114 -13.15 4.97 26.75
C VAL A 114 -12.32 3.69 26.81
N THR A 115 -12.96 2.55 26.99
CA THR A 115 -12.30 1.23 27.09
C THR A 115 -12.46 0.41 25.81
N GLY A 116 -13.41 0.76 24.94
CA GLY A 116 -13.51 0.14 23.63
C GLY A 116 -14.63 0.66 22.74
N TYR A 117 -14.88 -0.08 21.67
CA TYR A 117 -15.82 0.22 20.62
C TYR A 117 -16.57 -1.04 20.19
N GLU A 118 -17.83 -0.85 19.82
CA GLU A 118 -18.71 -1.86 19.25
C GLU A 118 -19.06 -1.47 17.81
N VAL A 119 -18.72 -2.34 16.86
CA VAL A 119 -19.01 -2.15 15.45
C VAL A 119 -20.24 -2.96 15.08
N TYR A 120 -21.23 -2.30 14.49
CA TYR A 120 -22.48 -2.90 14.07
C TYR A 120 -22.54 -2.98 12.55
N ARG A 121 -22.96 -4.13 12.01
CA ARG A 121 -23.22 -4.41 10.60
C ARG A 121 -24.73 -4.59 10.41
N ASN A 122 -25.36 -3.73 9.63
CA ASN A 122 -26.81 -3.74 9.40
C ASN A 122 -27.62 -3.80 10.71
N GLY A 123 -27.14 -3.09 11.75
CA GLY A 123 -27.77 -3.04 13.08
C GLY A 123 -27.42 -4.20 14.01
N SER A 124 -26.72 -5.25 13.58
CA SER A 124 -26.24 -6.34 14.45
C SER A 124 -24.78 -6.15 14.85
N LEU A 125 -24.44 -6.46 16.10
CA LEU A 125 -23.05 -6.40 16.57
C LEU A 125 -22.17 -7.36 15.75
N ALA A 126 -21.14 -6.81 15.12
CA ALA A 126 -20.23 -7.53 14.23
C ALA A 126 -18.84 -7.71 14.84
N ALA A 127 -18.36 -6.75 15.63
CA ALA A 127 -17.08 -6.83 16.31
C ALA A 127 -17.03 -5.92 17.55
N SER A 128 -16.13 -6.23 18.47
CA SER A 128 -15.74 -5.37 19.59
C SER A 128 -14.21 -5.22 19.61
N THR A 129 -13.71 -4.00 19.85
CA THR A 129 -12.28 -3.68 19.78
C THR A 129 -11.94 -2.55 20.73
N SER A 130 -10.72 -2.52 21.27
CA SER A 130 -10.20 -1.36 22.00
C SER A 130 -9.55 -0.32 21.09
N SER A 131 -9.28 -0.68 19.84
CA SER A 131 -8.65 0.19 18.83
C SER A 131 -9.69 1.01 18.09
N THR A 132 -9.26 2.10 17.44
CA THR A 132 -10.08 2.92 16.55
C THR A 132 -10.20 2.35 15.13
N SER A 133 -10.10 1.03 15.02
CA SER A 133 -10.23 0.29 13.77
C SER A 133 -10.72 -1.14 14.00
N ALA A 134 -11.38 -1.71 13.00
CA ALA A 134 -11.82 -3.10 13.00
C ALA A 134 -11.88 -3.66 11.57
N VAL A 135 -11.58 -4.95 11.43
CA VAL A 135 -11.82 -5.71 10.20
C VAL A 135 -13.07 -6.55 10.41
N ILE A 136 -14.10 -6.33 9.58
CA ILE A 136 -15.32 -7.13 9.59
C ILE A 136 -15.22 -8.14 8.44
N SER A 137 -15.11 -9.43 8.77
CA SER A 137 -15.00 -10.53 7.81
C SER A 137 -16.32 -11.31 7.67
N GLY A 138 -16.35 -12.35 6.83
CA GLY A 138 -17.53 -13.18 6.60
C GLY A 138 -18.67 -12.44 5.87
N LEU A 139 -18.31 -11.46 5.05
CA LEU A 139 -19.24 -10.74 4.18
C LEU A 139 -19.48 -11.51 2.88
N THR A 140 -20.57 -11.21 2.20
CA THR A 140 -20.91 -11.73 0.87
C THR A 140 -20.45 -10.75 -0.19
N ALA A 141 -19.87 -11.24 -1.29
CA ALA A 141 -19.42 -10.42 -2.41
C ALA A 141 -20.57 -9.61 -3.04
N GLY A 142 -20.27 -8.44 -3.61
CA GLY A 142 -21.23 -7.58 -4.30
C GLY A 142 -22.40 -7.07 -3.45
N THR A 143 -22.28 -7.12 -2.12
CA THR A 143 -23.37 -6.84 -1.18
C THR A 143 -23.10 -5.55 -0.43
N THR A 144 -24.08 -4.65 -0.41
CA THR A 144 -24.01 -3.41 0.37
C THR A 144 -24.27 -3.69 1.85
N TYR A 145 -23.35 -3.23 2.70
CA TYR A 145 -23.46 -3.24 4.15
C TYR A 145 -23.43 -1.82 4.69
N ALA A 146 -24.24 -1.56 5.72
CA ALA A 146 -24.19 -0.34 6.51
C ALA A 146 -23.51 -0.62 7.85
N PHE A 147 -22.52 0.20 8.18
CA PHE A 147 -21.75 0.12 9.43
C PHE A 147 -21.98 1.33 10.31
N THR A 148 -22.07 1.09 11.62
CA THR A 148 -22.07 2.14 12.65
C THR A 148 -21.19 1.70 13.81
N VAL A 149 -20.58 2.65 14.51
CA VAL A 149 -19.73 2.38 15.68
C VAL A 149 -20.30 3.08 16.91
N LYS A 150 -20.24 2.40 18.06
CA LYS A 150 -20.48 2.98 19.39
C LYS A 150 -19.21 2.85 20.22
N SER A 151 -18.92 3.85 21.05
CA SER A 151 -17.87 3.77 22.08
C SER A 151 -18.44 3.26 23.39
N LYS A 152 -17.58 2.65 24.21
CA LYS A 152 -17.89 2.00 25.47
C LYS A 152 -16.89 2.41 26.55
N ASP A 153 -17.36 2.67 27.76
CA ASP A 153 -16.52 2.95 28.93
C ASP A 153 -16.31 1.70 29.83
N ALA A 154 -15.64 1.88 30.97
CA ALA A 154 -15.41 0.82 31.94
C ALA A 154 -16.67 0.40 32.71
N ALA A 155 -17.63 1.31 32.87
CA ALA A 155 -18.90 1.07 33.57
C ALA A 155 -19.95 0.36 32.70
N GLY A 156 -19.71 0.27 31.39
CA GLY A 156 -20.58 -0.35 30.41
C GLY A 156 -21.54 0.63 29.72
N ASN A 157 -21.39 1.94 29.90
CA ASN A 157 -22.19 2.92 29.18
C ASN A 157 -21.75 2.94 27.70
N LEU A 158 -22.75 3.01 26.81
CA LEU A 158 -22.55 3.05 25.36
C LEU A 158 -22.97 4.41 24.81
N SER A 159 -22.15 4.97 23.91
CA SER A 159 -22.53 6.17 23.16
C SER A 159 -23.72 5.91 22.23
N ALA A 160 -24.32 7.00 21.73
CA ALA A 160 -25.12 6.90 20.50
C ALA A 160 -24.27 6.37 19.34
N ALA A 161 -24.92 5.81 18.32
CA ALA A 161 -24.24 5.30 17.13
C ALA A 161 -23.68 6.45 16.27
N SER A 162 -22.52 6.22 15.64
CA SER A 162 -21.98 7.11 14.62
C SER A 162 -22.95 7.30 13.45
N SER A 163 -22.70 8.30 12.60
CA SER A 163 -23.34 8.35 11.27
C SER A 163 -23.06 7.03 10.51
N PRO A 164 -24.06 6.47 9.80
CA PRO A 164 -23.88 5.21 9.09
C PRO A 164 -22.93 5.38 7.90
N PHE A 165 -22.00 4.44 7.77
CA PHE A 165 -21.12 4.32 6.61
C PHE A 165 -21.57 3.11 5.77
N SER A 166 -22.02 3.36 4.54
CA SER A 166 -22.44 2.29 3.63
C SER A 166 -21.32 1.96 2.65
N VAL A 167 -21.04 0.67 2.47
CA VAL A 167 -20.02 0.19 1.54
C VAL A 167 -20.47 -1.12 0.90
N THR A 168 -20.14 -1.30 -0.37
CA THR A 168 -20.46 -2.53 -1.11
C THR A 168 -19.20 -3.36 -1.26
N THR A 169 -19.23 -4.60 -0.81
CA THR A 169 -18.13 -5.55 -1.01
C THR A 169 -17.84 -5.76 -2.49
N SER A 170 -16.59 -6.06 -2.83
CA SER A 170 -16.22 -6.38 -4.21
C SER A 170 -17.01 -7.58 -4.72
N THR A 171 -17.34 -7.63 -6.01
CA THR A 171 -17.96 -8.80 -6.66
C THR A 171 -16.95 -9.88 -7.06
N GLY A 172 -15.65 -9.67 -6.83
CA GLY A 172 -14.62 -10.71 -6.99
C GLY A 172 -14.29 -11.15 -8.41
N SER A 173 -14.87 -10.51 -9.42
CA SER A 173 -14.53 -10.72 -10.82
C SER A 173 -15.28 -9.68 -11.63
N THR A 174 -14.66 -8.52 -11.84
CA THR A 174 -14.86 -7.87 -13.13
C THR A 174 -13.87 -8.55 -14.04
N ASN A 175 -14.33 -9.46 -14.92
CA ASN A 175 -13.51 -9.80 -16.07
C ASN A 175 -13.10 -8.45 -16.70
N PRO A 176 -11.81 -8.11 -16.70
CA PRO A 176 -11.35 -6.80 -17.15
C PRO A 176 -11.52 -6.60 -18.67
N GLY A 177 -12.02 -7.61 -19.38
CA GLY A 177 -12.27 -7.59 -20.80
C GLY A 177 -10.97 -7.71 -21.60
N PRO A 178 -11.06 -8.11 -22.87
CA PRO A 178 -9.88 -8.44 -23.68
C PRO A 178 -8.94 -7.24 -23.84
N ALA A 179 -7.67 -7.49 -24.13
CA ALA A 179 -6.68 -6.46 -24.46
C ALA A 179 -7.15 -5.55 -25.64
N PRO A 180 -6.57 -4.34 -25.83
CA PRO A 180 -7.00 -3.43 -26.89
C PRO A 180 -6.94 -4.08 -28.29
N THR A 181 -7.94 -3.81 -29.14
CA THR A 181 -8.17 -4.47 -30.44
C THR A 181 -7.20 -4.07 -31.56
N GLY A 182 -6.26 -3.15 -31.31
CA GLY A 182 -5.23 -2.70 -32.26
C GLY A 182 -3.94 -3.54 -32.26
N SER A 183 -3.21 -3.55 -33.39
CA SER A 183 -1.93 -4.25 -33.52
C SER A 183 -0.72 -3.46 -32.96
N LYS A 184 -0.88 -2.14 -32.78
CA LYS A 184 0.13 -1.24 -32.22
C LYS A 184 -0.49 -0.27 -31.21
N TRP A 185 0.01 -0.30 -29.99
CA TRP A 185 -0.54 0.44 -28.86
C TRP A 185 0.28 1.68 -28.52
N LEU A 186 -0.42 2.74 -28.11
CA LEU A 186 0.14 3.89 -27.42
C LEU A 186 -0.31 3.83 -25.96
N ILE A 187 0.66 3.66 -25.07
CA ILE A 187 0.47 3.52 -23.62
C ILE A 187 0.91 4.82 -22.96
N GLY A 188 0.16 5.33 -22.00
CA GLY A 188 0.51 6.57 -21.32
C GLY A 188 0.23 6.51 -19.83
N TYR A 189 1.16 7.04 -19.04
CA TYR A 189 0.96 7.25 -17.61
C TYR A 189 0.08 8.50 -17.39
N TRP A 190 -0.89 8.41 -16.49
CA TRP A 190 -1.78 9.51 -16.11
C TRP A 190 -1.54 9.87 -14.65
N HIS A 191 -1.21 11.14 -14.38
CA HIS A 191 -0.88 11.60 -13.04
C HIS A 191 -2.14 11.71 -12.18
N ASN A 192 -2.19 10.92 -11.11
CA ASN A 192 -3.13 11.08 -10.01
C ASN A 192 -2.60 12.08 -8.96
N PHE A 193 -1.96 13.14 -9.44
CA PHE A 193 -1.34 14.19 -8.64
C PHE A 193 -0.99 15.39 -9.56
N ASP A 194 -0.64 16.52 -8.97
CA ASP A 194 -0.12 17.67 -9.69
C ASP A 194 1.40 17.81 -9.46
N ASN A 195 2.16 17.90 -10.55
CA ASN A 195 3.60 18.12 -10.55
C ASN A 195 4.03 19.28 -11.46
N GLY A 196 3.10 20.18 -11.83
CA GLY A 196 3.35 21.30 -12.73
C GLY A 196 3.18 20.99 -14.23
N SER A 197 2.88 19.73 -14.59
CA SER A 197 2.35 19.39 -15.92
C SER A 197 0.85 19.70 -16.03
N THR A 198 0.23 19.46 -17.18
CA THR A 198 -1.21 19.70 -17.33
C THR A 198 -2.01 18.75 -16.46
N ASN A 199 -2.85 19.28 -15.56
CA ASN A 199 -3.85 18.50 -14.83
C ASN A 199 -5.00 18.14 -15.78
N ILE A 200 -5.25 16.84 -15.97
CA ILE A 200 -6.23 16.32 -16.93
C ILE A 200 -7.20 15.43 -16.17
N ARG A 201 -8.50 15.72 -16.19
CA ARG A 201 -9.51 14.77 -15.72
C ARG A 201 -9.44 13.48 -16.55
N LEU A 202 -9.51 12.31 -15.91
CA LEU A 202 -9.35 11.01 -16.58
C LEU A 202 -10.22 10.84 -17.84
N ARG A 203 -11.50 11.25 -17.79
CA ARG A 203 -12.41 11.22 -18.95
C ARG A 203 -11.91 12.00 -20.19
N ASN A 204 -11.05 12.99 -19.99
CA ASN A 204 -10.55 13.90 -21.02
C ASN A 204 -9.18 13.47 -21.59
N VAL A 205 -8.68 12.29 -21.22
CA VAL A 205 -7.46 11.73 -21.83
C VAL A 205 -7.65 11.63 -23.34
N SER A 206 -6.61 12.01 -24.09
CA SER A 206 -6.62 12.02 -25.55
C SER A 206 -7.08 10.67 -26.14
N PRO A 207 -7.90 10.68 -27.21
CA PRO A 207 -8.34 9.47 -27.87
C PRO A 207 -7.18 8.64 -28.43
N ALA A 208 -5.99 9.24 -28.64
CA ALA A 208 -4.81 8.57 -29.18
C ALA A 208 -4.27 7.40 -28.33
N TYR A 209 -4.46 7.45 -27.01
CA TYR A 209 -3.95 6.44 -26.07
C TYR A 209 -4.87 5.21 -26.01
N ASP A 210 -4.30 4.03 -26.15
CA ASP A 210 -5.02 2.75 -26.03
C ASP A 210 -5.06 2.25 -24.58
N ILE A 211 -3.97 2.48 -23.84
CA ILE A 211 -3.82 2.08 -22.44
C ILE A 211 -3.43 3.31 -21.61
N VAL A 212 -4.12 3.50 -20.49
CA VAL A 212 -3.90 4.55 -19.50
C VAL A 212 -3.44 3.89 -18.20
N ASN A 213 -2.18 4.10 -17.83
CA ASN A 213 -1.63 3.64 -16.55
C ASN A 213 -1.87 4.74 -15.51
N VAL A 214 -2.77 4.52 -14.55
CA VAL A 214 -3.10 5.50 -13.50
C VAL A 214 -2.03 5.47 -12.41
N SER A 215 -1.39 6.60 -12.17
CA SER A 215 -0.17 6.73 -11.37
C SER A 215 -0.39 7.52 -10.08
N PHE A 216 -0.30 6.95 -8.88
CA PHE A 216 0.02 5.56 -8.56
C PHE A 216 -0.83 5.07 -7.38
N ALA A 217 -0.94 3.74 -7.22
CA ALA A 217 -1.15 3.16 -5.91
C ALA A 217 0.18 3.18 -5.14
N GLU A 218 0.13 3.68 -3.91
CA GLU A 218 1.29 3.89 -3.04
C GLU A 218 1.10 3.13 -1.72
N PRO A 219 2.19 2.73 -1.04
CA PRO A 219 2.09 2.12 0.28
C PRO A 219 1.53 3.12 1.31
N VAL A 220 0.62 2.66 2.19
CA VAL A 220 0.00 3.52 3.22
C VAL A 220 1.00 4.11 4.22
N SER A 221 2.18 3.50 4.33
CA SER A 221 3.33 3.98 5.09
C SER A 221 4.59 3.31 4.59
N HIS A 222 5.75 3.93 4.86
CA HIS A 222 7.05 3.34 4.50
C HIS A 222 7.19 1.94 5.08
N GLY A 223 7.56 0.96 4.23
CA GLY A 223 7.71 -0.43 4.67
C GLY A 223 6.42 -1.26 4.70
N SER A 224 5.26 -0.67 4.41
CA SER A 224 3.98 -1.37 4.38
C SER A 224 3.84 -2.28 3.15
N GLY A 225 3.20 -3.44 3.34
CA GLY A 225 2.69 -4.26 2.23
C GLY A 225 1.34 -3.75 1.70
N THR A 226 0.59 -2.98 2.50
CA THR A 226 -0.72 -2.45 2.13
C THR A 226 -0.57 -1.24 1.21
N LEU A 227 -1.17 -1.32 0.03
CA LEU A 227 -1.29 -0.19 -0.89
C LEU A 227 -2.62 0.54 -0.73
N ALA A 228 -2.63 1.83 -1.04
CA ALA A 228 -3.81 2.65 -1.12
C ALA A 228 -3.83 3.46 -2.42
N PHE A 229 -5.03 3.81 -2.86
CA PHE A 229 -5.26 4.68 -4.00
C PHE A 229 -6.46 5.58 -3.72
N THR A 230 -6.24 6.89 -3.86
CA THR A 230 -7.27 7.92 -3.72
C THR A 230 -7.25 8.81 -4.95
N PRO A 231 -8.34 8.93 -5.72
CA PRO A 231 -8.40 9.82 -6.88
C PRO A 231 -8.07 11.26 -6.52
N TYR A 232 -7.16 11.87 -7.27
CA TYR A 232 -6.81 13.28 -7.13
C TYR A 232 -7.88 14.15 -7.80
N ASN A 233 -8.35 15.18 -7.07
CA ASN A 233 -9.39 16.12 -7.52
C ASN A 233 -10.67 15.46 -8.09
N SER A 234 -11.04 14.28 -7.60
CA SER A 234 -12.25 13.57 -8.00
C SER A 234 -12.85 12.81 -6.82
N THR A 235 -14.17 12.67 -6.78
CA THR A 235 -14.80 11.68 -5.89
C THR A 235 -14.56 10.27 -6.42
N VAL A 236 -14.74 9.26 -5.56
CA VAL A 236 -14.65 7.85 -5.93
C VAL A 236 -15.65 7.51 -7.04
N GLU A 237 -16.90 7.94 -6.91
CA GLU A 237 -17.97 7.68 -7.87
C GLU A 237 -17.67 8.32 -9.23
N GLN A 238 -17.16 9.56 -9.21
CA GLN A 238 -16.83 10.27 -10.43
C GLN A 238 -15.65 9.60 -11.15
N PHE A 239 -14.63 9.16 -10.40
CA PHE A 239 -13.49 8.47 -10.96
C PHE A 239 -13.88 7.12 -11.55
N LYS A 240 -14.69 6.32 -10.84
CA LYS A 240 -15.28 5.07 -11.35
C LYS A 240 -16.04 5.28 -12.66
N SER A 241 -16.86 6.33 -12.73
CA SER A 241 -17.60 6.67 -13.95
C SER A 241 -16.67 7.04 -15.10
N ASP A 242 -15.56 7.71 -14.82
CA ASP A 242 -14.57 8.09 -15.83
C ASP A 242 -13.78 6.87 -16.34
N VAL A 243 -13.39 5.94 -15.45
CA VAL A 243 -12.79 4.65 -15.83
C VAL A 243 -13.73 3.88 -16.75
N ALA A 244 -14.99 3.68 -16.34
CA ALA A 244 -16.00 2.97 -17.13
C ALA A 244 -16.26 3.65 -18.48
N TYR A 245 -16.24 4.99 -18.52
CA TYR A 245 -16.37 5.73 -19.76
C TYR A 245 -15.20 5.44 -20.72
N LEU A 246 -13.94 5.53 -20.27
CA LEU A 246 -12.80 5.22 -21.14
C LEU A 246 -12.85 3.77 -21.66
N GLN A 247 -13.26 2.83 -20.81
CA GLN A 247 -13.46 1.44 -21.19
C GLN A 247 -14.57 1.26 -22.24
N SER A 248 -15.66 2.02 -22.15
CA SER A 248 -16.71 2.04 -23.19
C SER A 248 -16.21 2.55 -24.54
N GLN A 249 -15.12 3.34 -24.54
CA GLN A 249 -14.43 3.81 -25.75
C GLN A 249 -13.35 2.82 -26.23
N GLY A 250 -13.29 1.62 -25.66
CA GLY A 250 -12.33 0.57 -26.03
C GLY A 250 -10.94 0.72 -25.40
N LYS A 251 -10.71 1.75 -24.58
CA LYS A 251 -9.44 1.95 -23.87
C LYS A 251 -9.30 0.98 -22.71
N LYS A 252 -8.07 0.81 -22.25
CA LYS A 252 -7.78 0.09 -21.01
C LYS A 252 -7.20 1.03 -19.99
N VAL A 253 -7.68 0.93 -18.77
CA VAL A 253 -7.24 1.74 -17.64
C VAL A 253 -6.64 0.79 -16.62
N LEU A 254 -5.34 0.87 -16.39
CA LEU A 254 -4.61 0.02 -15.46
C LEU A 254 -4.30 0.83 -14.20
N LEU A 255 -4.24 0.15 -13.06
CA LEU A 255 -3.60 0.72 -11.89
C LEU A 255 -2.08 0.54 -12.03
N SER A 256 -1.30 1.61 -11.95
CA SER A 256 0.15 1.49 -11.80
C SER A 256 0.55 1.58 -10.34
N MET A 257 1.44 0.71 -9.90
CA MET A 257 2.00 0.72 -8.54
C MET A 257 3.49 1.06 -8.56
N GLY A 258 3.90 1.94 -7.66
CA GLY A 258 5.29 2.37 -7.53
C GLY A 258 5.44 3.88 -7.56
N GLY A 259 6.35 4.39 -8.39
CA GLY A 259 6.77 5.80 -8.39
C GLY A 259 7.83 6.11 -7.34
N ALA A 260 8.54 7.24 -7.53
CA ALA A 260 9.71 7.62 -6.74
C ALA A 260 9.47 7.72 -5.22
N ASN A 261 8.23 7.95 -4.79
CA ASN A 261 7.85 8.11 -3.38
C ASN A 261 7.21 6.85 -2.76
N GLY A 262 6.97 5.81 -3.57
CA GLY A 262 6.13 4.66 -3.20
C GLY A 262 6.90 3.36 -3.01
N THR A 263 7.93 3.32 -2.16
CA THR A 263 8.74 2.11 -1.94
C THR A 263 7.90 0.95 -1.37
N ILE A 264 7.70 -0.10 -2.17
CA ILE A 264 6.94 -1.28 -1.78
C ILE A 264 7.89 -2.34 -1.21
N GLU A 265 7.63 -2.80 0.01
CA GLU A 265 8.56 -3.60 0.80
C GLU A 265 7.97 -4.97 1.16
N LEU A 266 8.06 -5.96 0.25
CA LEU A 266 7.44 -7.28 0.43
C LEU A 266 8.36 -8.30 1.13
N THR A 267 8.78 -8.00 2.36
CA THR A 267 9.80 -8.78 3.08
C THR A 267 9.37 -10.18 3.52
N ASP A 268 8.06 -10.42 3.65
CA ASP A 268 7.49 -11.64 4.22
C ASP A 268 6.09 -11.94 3.68
N ALA A 269 5.54 -13.09 4.07
CA ALA A 269 4.23 -13.56 3.62
C ALA A 269 3.06 -12.67 4.10
N THR A 270 3.18 -12.03 5.28
CA THR A 270 2.15 -11.13 5.80
C THR A 270 2.04 -9.90 4.92
N LYS A 271 3.18 -9.28 4.58
CA LYS A 271 3.21 -8.13 3.67
C LYS A 271 2.77 -8.51 2.26
N ARG A 272 3.11 -9.71 1.79
CA ARG A 272 2.57 -10.24 0.53
C ARG A 272 1.05 -10.32 0.56
N GLN A 273 0.46 -10.86 1.63
CA GLN A 273 -1.00 -10.95 1.75
C GLN A 273 -1.66 -9.56 1.77
N GLN A 274 -1.10 -8.61 2.52
CA GLN A 274 -1.58 -7.22 2.53
C GLN A 274 -1.55 -6.58 1.13
N PHE A 275 -0.46 -6.81 0.39
CA PHE A 275 -0.29 -6.36 -0.99
C PHE A 275 -1.35 -6.97 -1.91
N GLU A 276 -1.57 -8.28 -1.82
CA GLU A 276 -2.57 -8.98 -2.62
C GLU A 276 -3.99 -8.46 -2.34
N GLU A 277 -4.37 -8.35 -1.05
CA GLU A 277 -5.71 -7.93 -0.63
C GLU A 277 -5.98 -6.48 -1.03
N SER A 278 -5.01 -5.58 -0.81
CA SER A 278 -5.14 -4.17 -1.19
C SER A 278 -5.25 -3.96 -2.69
N LEU A 279 -4.41 -4.63 -3.50
CA LEU A 279 -4.53 -4.55 -4.96
C LEU A 279 -5.87 -5.10 -5.48
N LYS A 280 -6.29 -6.29 -5.01
CA LYS A 280 -7.59 -6.86 -5.40
C LYS A 280 -8.75 -5.91 -5.06
N SER A 281 -8.70 -5.30 -3.87
CA SER A 281 -9.68 -4.29 -3.43
C SER A 281 -9.67 -3.06 -4.33
N ILE A 282 -8.52 -2.43 -4.56
CA ILE A 282 -8.41 -1.20 -5.36
C ILE A 282 -8.87 -1.47 -6.80
N ILE A 283 -8.36 -2.52 -7.44
CA ILE A 283 -8.70 -2.90 -8.81
C ILE A 283 -10.21 -3.11 -8.95
N SER A 284 -10.82 -3.85 -8.02
CA SER A 284 -12.26 -4.10 -8.03
C SER A 284 -13.07 -2.82 -7.78
N THR A 285 -12.61 -1.97 -6.85
CA THR A 285 -13.33 -0.76 -6.46
C THR A 285 -13.47 0.21 -7.63
N TYR A 286 -12.39 0.40 -8.39
CA TYR A 286 -12.34 1.35 -9.49
C TYR A 286 -12.61 0.72 -10.86
N GLY A 287 -12.67 -0.60 -10.94
CA GLY A 287 -12.91 -1.35 -12.17
C GLY A 287 -11.73 -1.31 -13.13
N PHE A 288 -10.49 -1.32 -12.63
CA PHE A 288 -9.30 -1.30 -13.50
C PHE A 288 -9.20 -2.58 -14.34
N ASN A 289 -8.67 -2.46 -15.57
CA ASN A 289 -8.49 -3.59 -16.48
C ASN A 289 -7.25 -4.45 -16.15
N GLY A 290 -6.42 -4.00 -15.21
CA GLY A 290 -5.14 -4.62 -14.98
C GLY A 290 -4.24 -3.85 -14.03
N LEU A 291 -3.00 -4.35 -13.93
CA LEU A 291 -1.94 -3.82 -13.09
C LEU A 291 -0.71 -3.52 -13.95
N ASP A 292 -0.09 -2.39 -13.68
CA ASP A 292 1.24 -2.03 -14.15
C ASP A 292 2.24 -2.04 -12.97
N ILE A 293 3.35 -2.75 -13.14
CA ILE A 293 4.41 -2.87 -12.13
C ILE A 293 5.51 -1.85 -12.45
N ASP A 294 5.55 -0.74 -11.71
CA ASP A 294 6.49 0.38 -11.91
C ASP A 294 7.36 0.60 -10.67
N LEU A 295 8.01 -0.47 -10.23
CA LEU A 295 8.83 -0.47 -9.01
C LEU A 295 10.24 0.05 -9.30
N GLU A 296 10.64 1.05 -8.52
CA GLU A 296 11.95 1.68 -8.56
C GLU A 296 12.64 1.62 -7.17
N GLY A 297 13.92 1.99 -7.15
CA GLY A 297 14.73 2.11 -5.94
C GLY A 297 14.85 0.81 -5.14
N SER A 298 14.73 0.91 -3.81
CA SER A 298 14.90 -0.26 -2.90
C SER A 298 13.74 -1.25 -2.93
N SER A 299 12.67 -0.96 -3.68
CA SER A 299 11.53 -1.86 -3.87
C SER A 299 11.96 -3.17 -4.55
N LEU A 300 12.99 -3.12 -5.39
CA LEU A 300 13.51 -4.29 -6.09
C LEU A 300 15.04 -4.28 -6.18
N SER A 301 15.70 -5.04 -5.31
CA SER A 301 17.16 -5.20 -5.31
C SER A 301 17.50 -6.63 -4.88
N LEU A 302 18.45 -7.26 -5.57
CA LEU A 302 18.93 -8.61 -5.28
C LEU A 302 19.77 -8.62 -4.00
N ASN A 303 19.46 -9.54 -3.09
CA ASN A 303 20.31 -9.83 -1.95
C ASN A 303 21.61 -10.50 -2.39
N ALA A 304 22.66 -10.35 -1.59
CA ALA A 304 23.90 -11.10 -1.79
C ALA A 304 23.61 -12.62 -1.77
N GLY A 305 24.15 -13.33 -2.76
CA GLY A 305 23.95 -14.77 -2.93
C GLY A 305 22.76 -15.16 -3.81
N ASP A 306 21.89 -14.21 -4.18
CA ASP A 306 20.82 -14.45 -5.16
C ASP A 306 21.37 -14.34 -6.59
N THR A 307 21.82 -15.46 -7.16
CA THR A 307 22.61 -15.49 -8.40
C THR A 307 21.92 -16.14 -9.59
N ASP A 308 20.71 -16.68 -9.42
CA ASP A 308 19.96 -17.34 -10.48
C ASP A 308 18.55 -16.76 -10.62
N PHE A 309 18.32 -15.96 -11.66
CA PHE A 309 17.02 -15.34 -11.94
C PHE A 309 15.88 -16.38 -12.13
N ARG A 310 16.20 -17.63 -12.44
CA ARG A 310 15.19 -18.69 -12.60
C ARG A 310 14.68 -19.20 -11.25
N ASN A 311 15.48 -19.03 -10.20
CA ASN A 311 15.23 -19.51 -8.85
C ASN A 311 15.57 -18.40 -7.83
N PRO A 312 14.88 -17.24 -7.88
CA PRO A 312 15.21 -16.12 -7.00
C PRO A 312 15.05 -16.51 -5.53
N THR A 313 15.93 -16.00 -4.68
CA THR A 313 15.94 -16.27 -3.24
C THR A 313 15.71 -15.01 -2.39
N THR A 314 15.83 -13.83 -2.99
CA THR A 314 15.52 -12.55 -2.34
C THR A 314 14.03 -12.50 -1.97
N PRO A 315 13.67 -12.42 -0.67
CA PRO A 315 12.27 -12.51 -0.24
C PRO A 315 11.34 -11.51 -0.93
N LYS A 316 11.78 -10.26 -1.11
CA LYS A 316 11.00 -9.22 -1.80
C LYS A 316 10.61 -9.61 -3.23
N ILE A 317 11.56 -10.18 -3.98
CA ILE A 317 11.35 -10.62 -5.36
C ILE A 317 10.40 -11.82 -5.39
N VAL A 318 10.64 -12.82 -4.53
CA VAL A 318 9.80 -14.03 -4.43
C VAL A 318 8.36 -13.66 -4.05
N ASN A 319 8.19 -12.78 -3.07
CA ASN A 319 6.87 -12.34 -2.62
C ASN A 319 6.17 -11.47 -3.66
N LEU A 320 6.88 -10.59 -4.38
CA LEU A 320 6.31 -9.84 -5.50
C LEU A 320 5.76 -10.78 -6.58
N ILE A 321 6.57 -11.76 -7.03
CA ILE A 321 6.17 -12.73 -8.05
C ILE A 321 4.90 -13.47 -7.61
N ASN A 322 4.90 -13.99 -6.39
CA ASN A 322 3.78 -14.76 -5.87
C ASN A 322 2.53 -13.89 -5.68
N GLY A 323 2.68 -12.67 -5.16
CA GLY A 323 1.58 -11.73 -4.97
C GLY A 323 0.95 -11.32 -6.29
N VAL A 324 1.75 -10.96 -7.30
CA VAL A 324 1.26 -10.60 -8.64
C VAL A 324 0.53 -11.78 -9.29
N LYS A 325 1.06 -13.01 -9.18
CA LYS A 325 0.37 -14.22 -9.68
C LYS A 325 -0.98 -14.41 -9.00
N ALA A 326 -1.06 -14.21 -7.68
CA ALA A 326 -2.30 -14.32 -6.93
C ALA A 326 -3.33 -13.24 -7.31
N VAL A 327 -2.87 -12.00 -7.57
CA VAL A 327 -3.73 -10.90 -8.06
C VAL A 327 -4.26 -11.23 -9.47
N LYS A 328 -3.40 -11.64 -10.41
CA LYS A 328 -3.83 -12.01 -11.76
C LYS A 328 -4.79 -13.19 -11.75
N ALA A 329 -4.49 -14.24 -10.98
CA ALA A 329 -5.33 -15.44 -10.89
C ALA A 329 -6.75 -15.12 -10.40
N HIS A 330 -6.90 -14.11 -9.53
CA HIS A 330 -8.19 -13.65 -9.05
C HIS A 330 -9.04 -12.98 -10.14
N PHE A 331 -8.44 -12.16 -11.03
CA PHE A 331 -9.17 -11.46 -12.09
C PHE A 331 -9.30 -12.26 -13.39
N GLY A 332 -8.52 -13.32 -13.57
CA GLY A 332 -8.61 -14.24 -14.70
C GLY A 332 -7.76 -13.86 -15.92
N ALA A 333 -7.97 -14.58 -17.02
CA ALA A 333 -7.07 -14.56 -18.18
C ALA A 333 -6.99 -13.21 -18.90
N ASP A 334 -8.08 -12.44 -18.89
CA ASP A 334 -8.16 -11.13 -19.54
C ASP A 334 -7.45 -10.03 -18.74
N PHE A 335 -6.98 -10.31 -17.52
CA PHE A 335 -6.25 -9.35 -16.69
C PHE A 335 -4.95 -8.91 -17.34
N ILE A 336 -4.89 -7.62 -17.68
CA ILE A 336 -3.75 -6.99 -18.32
C ILE A 336 -2.67 -6.79 -17.28
N LEU A 337 -1.49 -7.35 -17.56
CA LEU A 337 -0.33 -7.20 -16.68
C LEU A 337 0.80 -6.55 -17.47
N THR A 338 1.21 -5.36 -17.04
CA THR A 338 2.34 -4.64 -17.63
C THR A 338 3.45 -4.38 -16.61
N ALA A 339 4.64 -4.04 -17.09
CA ALA A 339 5.74 -3.63 -16.24
C ALA A 339 6.61 -2.58 -16.93
N ALA A 340 7.12 -1.62 -16.15
CA ALA A 340 7.99 -0.53 -16.59
C ALA A 340 9.29 -0.42 -15.79
N PRO A 341 10.12 -1.47 -15.72
CA PRO A 341 11.41 -1.34 -15.06
C PRO A 341 12.33 -0.34 -15.79
N GLU A 342 13.22 0.31 -15.05
CA GLU A 342 14.37 1.00 -15.65
C GLU A 342 15.35 0.00 -16.26
N THR A 343 16.15 0.47 -17.22
CA THR A 343 17.12 -0.39 -17.94
C THR A 343 18.14 -1.08 -17.02
N ALA A 344 18.49 -0.47 -15.88
CA ALA A 344 19.42 -1.07 -14.91
C ALA A 344 18.91 -2.42 -14.38
N TYR A 345 17.60 -2.53 -14.12
CA TYR A 345 16.99 -3.75 -13.57
C TYR A 345 16.77 -4.84 -14.62
N VAL A 346 16.98 -4.55 -15.90
CA VAL A 346 16.77 -5.48 -17.02
C VAL A 346 18.05 -5.63 -17.85
N GLN A 347 18.32 -4.72 -18.78
CA GLN A 347 19.48 -4.78 -19.68
C GLN A 347 20.81 -4.64 -18.93
N GLY A 348 20.82 -3.89 -17.82
CA GLY A 348 21.97 -3.83 -16.91
C GLY A 348 22.41 -5.20 -16.39
N GLY A 349 21.47 -6.15 -16.33
CA GLY A 349 21.69 -7.57 -16.07
C GLY A 349 22.71 -8.24 -16.99
N TYR A 350 22.94 -7.70 -18.19
CA TYR A 350 23.90 -8.22 -19.15
C TYR A 350 25.34 -8.14 -18.63
N LEU A 351 25.69 -7.04 -17.94
CA LEU A 351 27.03 -6.83 -17.39
C LEU A 351 27.15 -7.28 -15.95
N SER A 352 26.10 -7.12 -15.14
CA SER A 352 26.14 -7.42 -13.71
C SER A 352 24.79 -7.93 -13.21
N TYR A 353 24.81 -8.85 -12.27
CA TYR A 353 23.61 -9.40 -11.63
C TYR A 353 23.76 -9.35 -10.11
N GLY A 354 23.15 -8.33 -9.49
CA GLY A 354 23.29 -8.05 -8.07
C GLY A 354 22.88 -6.61 -7.73
N GLY A 355 22.37 -6.40 -6.52
CA GLY A 355 21.74 -5.12 -6.18
C GLY A 355 20.60 -4.80 -7.16
N PRO A 356 20.48 -3.56 -7.69
CA PRO A 356 19.46 -3.24 -8.70
C PRO A 356 19.76 -3.87 -10.07
N TRP A 357 21.02 -4.19 -10.38
CA TRP A 357 21.42 -4.65 -11.71
C TRP A 357 20.83 -6.03 -12.01
N GLY A 358 19.90 -6.09 -12.97
CA GLY A 358 19.19 -7.30 -13.35
C GLY A 358 18.10 -7.77 -12.37
N ALA A 359 17.76 -6.99 -11.32
CA ALA A 359 16.83 -7.46 -10.29
C ALA A 359 15.39 -7.71 -10.77
N TYR A 360 15.01 -7.21 -11.95
CA TYR A 360 13.72 -7.47 -12.57
C TYR A 360 13.69 -8.73 -13.44
N LEU A 361 14.84 -9.26 -13.84
CA LEU A 361 14.92 -10.49 -14.63
C LEU A 361 14.19 -11.69 -13.99
N PRO A 362 14.29 -11.95 -12.67
CA PRO A 362 13.50 -13.02 -12.05
C PRO A 362 11.99 -12.76 -12.12
N VAL A 363 11.57 -11.50 -11.99
CA VAL A 363 10.16 -11.11 -12.09
C VAL A 363 9.64 -11.35 -13.51
N ILE A 364 10.36 -10.86 -14.53
CA ILE A 364 10.00 -11.06 -15.93
C ILE A 364 9.99 -12.56 -16.27
N HIS A 365 11.01 -13.31 -15.84
CA HIS A 365 11.11 -14.73 -16.11
C HIS A 365 9.91 -15.50 -15.53
N ALA A 366 9.58 -15.26 -14.27
CA ALA A 366 8.51 -15.98 -13.58
C ALA A 366 7.10 -15.60 -14.06
N LEU A 367 6.92 -14.38 -14.59
CA LEU A 367 5.66 -13.85 -15.10
C LEU A 367 5.57 -13.87 -16.63
N ARG A 368 6.54 -14.43 -17.35
CA ARG A 368 6.64 -14.29 -18.81
C ARG A 368 5.43 -14.77 -19.61
N ASN A 369 4.67 -15.72 -19.08
CA ASN A 369 3.45 -16.21 -19.72
C ASN A 369 2.21 -15.38 -19.36
N ASP A 370 2.30 -14.63 -18.26
CA ASP A 370 1.25 -13.79 -17.70
C ASP A 370 1.34 -12.33 -18.14
N LEU A 371 2.56 -11.87 -18.46
CA LEU A 371 2.89 -10.51 -18.85
C LEU A 371 2.33 -10.19 -20.23
N THR A 372 1.40 -9.23 -20.27
CA THR A 372 0.82 -8.68 -21.50
C THR A 372 1.84 -7.81 -22.22
N LEU A 373 2.55 -6.94 -21.50
CA LEU A 373 3.49 -6.00 -22.09
C LEU A 373 4.61 -5.62 -21.12
N LEU A 374 5.84 -5.57 -21.62
CA LEU A 374 7.01 -5.00 -20.97
C LEU A 374 7.39 -3.74 -21.75
N HIS A 375 7.42 -2.61 -21.06
CA HIS A 375 7.88 -1.34 -21.62
C HIS A 375 8.93 -0.73 -20.71
N VAL A 376 10.16 -1.23 -20.88
CA VAL A 376 11.33 -0.72 -20.16
C VAL A 376 11.45 0.79 -20.36
N GLN A 377 11.77 1.51 -19.29
CA GLN A 377 11.98 2.95 -19.33
C GLN A 377 13.32 3.26 -20.02
N HIS A 378 13.30 3.71 -21.28
CA HIS A 378 14.50 4.07 -22.04
C HIS A 378 14.94 5.53 -21.77
N TYR A 379 14.87 5.94 -20.51
CA TYR A 379 15.19 7.28 -20.03
C TYR A 379 15.75 7.22 -18.62
N ASN A 380 16.30 8.32 -18.12
CA ASN A 380 17.06 8.39 -16.86
C ASN A 380 18.14 7.29 -16.69
N SER A 381 18.57 6.70 -17.80
CA SER A 381 19.41 5.50 -17.86
C SER A 381 20.89 5.81 -18.16
N GLY A 382 21.18 7.03 -18.63
CA GLY A 382 22.52 7.38 -19.11
C GLY A 382 22.89 6.62 -20.39
N SER A 383 23.75 5.61 -20.28
CA SER A 383 24.12 4.74 -21.41
C SER A 383 24.07 3.27 -21.00
N MET A 384 23.77 2.40 -21.96
CA MET A 384 23.67 0.95 -21.75
C MET A 384 24.41 0.19 -22.84
N VAL A 385 24.93 -0.99 -22.48
CA VAL A 385 25.67 -1.85 -23.42
C VAL A 385 24.70 -2.76 -24.16
N GLY A 386 24.77 -2.71 -25.50
CA GLY A 386 23.99 -3.57 -26.38
C GLY A 386 24.60 -4.96 -26.55
N LEU A 387 23.88 -5.83 -27.26
CA LEU A 387 24.31 -7.20 -27.52
C LEU A 387 25.63 -7.32 -28.31
N ASP A 388 26.05 -6.25 -28.98
CA ASP A 388 27.32 -6.16 -29.73
C ASP A 388 28.49 -5.68 -28.85
N GLY A 389 28.26 -5.51 -27.54
CA GLY A 389 29.26 -5.05 -26.57
C GLY A 389 29.56 -3.55 -26.62
N ARG A 390 28.84 -2.78 -27.46
CA ARG A 390 29.01 -1.32 -27.55
C ARG A 390 28.07 -0.60 -26.59
N SER A 391 28.52 0.54 -26.09
CA SER A 391 27.70 1.42 -25.25
C SER A 391 26.91 2.40 -26.11
N TYR A 392 25.61 2.51 -25.83
CA TYR A 392 24.68 3.41 -26.51
C TYR A 392 24.10 4.38 -25.50
N SER A 393 24.02 5.66 -25.85
CA SER A 393 23.46 6.70 -24.98
C SER A 393 21.96 6.85 -25.19
N GLN A 394 21.21 7.00 -24.09
CA GLN A 394 19.78 7.28 -24.09
C GLN A 394 19.44 8.49 -24.98
N GLY A 395 18.21 8.55 -25.51
CA GLY A 395 17.80 9.64 -26.39
C GLY A 395 18.14 9.43 -27.88
N THR A 396 18.70 8.27 -28.25
CA THR A 396 19.13 7.96 -29.62
C THR A 396 18.39 6.76 -30.19
N ALA A 397 18.23 6.73 -31.51
CA ALA A 397 17.62 5.58 -32.19
C ALA A 397 18.38 4.28 -31.89
N ASP A 398 19.72 4.29 -31.92
CA ASP A 398 20.55 3.12 -31.63
C ASP A 398 20.32 2.57 -30.22
N PHE A 399 20.15 3.44 -29.22
CA PHE A 399 19.82 3.01 -27.86
C PHE A 399 18.49 2.26 -27.80
N HIS A 400 17.44 2.79 -28.44
CA HIS A 400 16.14 2.11 -28.44
C HIS A 400 16.19 0.76 -29.15
N VAL A 401 16.91 0.68 -30.29
CA VAL A 401 17.07 -0.57 -31.03
C VAL A 401 17.87 -1.58 -30.22
N ALA A 402 19.03 -1.20 -29.68
CA ALA A 402 19.89 -2.08 -28.91
C ALA A 402 19.19 -2.63 -27.66
N MET A 403 18.55 -1.76 -26.88
CA MET A 403 17.88 -2.14 -25.63
C MET A 403 16.66 -3.02 -25.86
N ALA A 404 15.88 -2.76 -26.93
CA ALA A 404 14.74 -3.61 -27.28
C ALA A 404 15.21 -4.98 -27.81
N GLU A 405 16.25 -5.03 -28.65
CA GLU A 405 16.71 -6.29 -29.24
C GLU A 405 17.31 -7.25 -28.19
N MET A 406 17.87 -6.74 -27.09
CA MET A 406 18.26 -7.58 -25.95
C MET A 406 17.09 -8.45 -25.44
N LEU A 407 15.88 -7.90 -25.35
CA LEU A 407 14.70 -8.64 -24.92
C LEU A 407 14.14 -9.56 -26.01
N LEU A 408 14.38 -9.25 -27.29
CA LEU A 408 13.89 -10.00 -28.44
C LEU A 408 14.79 -11.17 -28.83
N GLN A 409 16.08 -11.10 -28.49
CA GLN A 409 17.07 -12.16 -28.74
C GLN A 409 17.43 -12.94 -27.47
N GLY A 410 17.23 -12.35 -26.30
CA GLY A 410 17.79 -12.86 -25.05
C GLY A 410 19.29 -12.54 -24.92
N PHE A 411 19.82 -12.74 -23.71
CA PHE A 411 21.22 -12.44 -23.41
C PHE A 411 21.71 -13.25 -22.20
N TYR A 412 23.03 -13.43 -22.10
CA TYR A 412 23.66 -14.03 -20.93
C TYR A 412 23.75 -13.01 -19.79
N VAL A 413 23.23 -13.37 -18.62
CA VAL A 413 23.17 -12.51 -17.43
C VAL A 413 24.50 -12.55 -16.69
N GLY A 414 25.09 -11.41 -16.36
CA GLY A 414 26.40 -11.33 -15.71
C GLY A 414 27.57 -11.75 -16.61
N GLY A 415 27.45 -11.55 -17.93
CA GLY A 415 28.45 -11.92 -18.92
C GLY A 415 28.29 -13.35 -19.48
N SER A 416 29.14 -13.72 -20.44
CA SER A 416 28.99 -14.94 -21.28
C SER A 416 29.00 -16.27 -20.53
N GLY A 417 29.43 -16.31 -19.27
CA GLY A 417 29.43 -17.51 -18.43
C GLY A 417 28.19 -17.68 -17.56
N GLY A 418 27.31 -16.68 -17.48
CA GLY A 418 26.13 -16.73 -16.62
C GLY A 418 24.91 -17.41 -17.28
N PRO A 419 23.76 -17.44 -16.60
CA PRO A 419 22.55 -18.06 -17.15
C PRO A 419 21.99 -17.24 -18.32
N PHE A 420 21.46 -17.93 -19.33
CA PHE A 420 20.85 -17.27 -20.50
C PHE A 420 19.41 -16.85 -20.21
N PHE A 421 19.15 -15.53 -20.23
CA PHE A 421 17.81 -14.97 -20.19
C PHE A 421 17.15 -15.12 -21.56
N SER A 422 16.10 -15.93 -21.63
CA SER A 422 15.42 -16.27 -22.89
C SER A 422 14.68 -15.07 -23.49
N PRO A 423 14.58 -15.00 -24.84
CA PRO A 423 13.84 -13.95 -25.51
C PRO A 423 12.36 -13.92 -25.09
N LEU A 424 11.78 -12.72 -25.07
CA LEU A 424 10.34 -12.50 -24.99
C LEU A 424 9.73 -12.50 -26.39
N ARG A 425 8.42 -12.74 -26.46
CA ARG A 425 7.72 -12.61 -27.73
C ARG A 425 7.70 -11.14 -28.13
N PRO A 426 7.82 -10.80 -29.42
CA PRO A 426 7.70 -9.42 -29.87
C PRO A 426 6.40 -8.74 -29.41
N ASP A 427 5.29 -9.47 -29.35
CA ASP A 427 4.00 -8.94 -28.87
C ASP A 427 3.98 -8.52 -27.39
N GLN A 428 5.01 -8.86 -26.63
CA GLN A 428 5.19 -8.46 -25.24
C GLN A 428 6.08 -7.23 -25.09
N ILE A 429 6.59 -6.63 -26.17
CA ILE A 429 7.56 -5.54 -26.07
C ILE A 429 6.97 -4.22 -26.58
N ALA A 430 7.09 -3.18 -25.77
CA ALA A 430 6.96 -1.78 -26.18
C ALA A 430 8.16 -0.98 -25.66
N ILE A 431 8.36 0.23 -26.18
CA ILE A 431 9.48 1.10 -25.80
C ILE A 431 8.95 2.24 -24.93
N GLY A 432 9.45 2.39 -23.71
CA GLY A 432 9.08 3.48 -22.79
C GLY A 432 9.95 4.72 -23.01
N VAL A 433 9.35 5.88 -23.30
CA VAL A 433 10.08 7.14 -23.55
C VAL A 433 9.40 8.36 -22.89
N PRO A 434 10.14 9.44 -22.59
CA PRO A 434 9.55 10.67 -22.10
C PRO A 434 8.71 11.36 -23.19
N ALA A 435 7.52 11.82 -22.84
CA ALA A 435 6.62 12.54 -23.77
C ALA A 435 7.21 13.90 -24.18
N SER A 436 7.99 14.51 -23.28
CA SER A 436 8.62 15.81 -23.47
C SER A 436 9.98 15.85 -22.80
N GLN A 437 10.75 16.92 -23.04
CA GLN A 437 12.03 17.14 -22.37
C GLN A 437 11.89 17.32 -20.85
N GLN A 438 10.76 17.86 -20.39
CA GLN A 438 10.48 18.10 -18.97
C GLN A 438 10.05 16.83 -18.22
N ALA A 439 9.66 15.78 -18.95
CA ALA A 439 9.11 14.59 -18.35
C ALA A 439 10.16 13.70 -17.67
N ALA A 440 11.45 13.86 -18.00
CA ALA A 440 12.54 13.05 -17.43
C ALA A 440 13.84 13.89 -17.32
N GLY A 441 14.76 13.46 -16.43
CA GLY A 441 16.08 14.08 -16.29
C GLY A 441 17.01 13.85 -17.49
N GLY A 442 16.72 12.84 -18.32
CA GLY A 442 17.39 12.63 -19.61
C GLY A 442 16.75 11.49 -20.41
N GLY A 443 17.07 11.39 -21.70
CA GLY A 443 16.54 10.33 -22.58
C GLY A 443 15.32 10.70 -23.41
N TYR A 444 14.85 11.96 -23.34
CA TYR A 444 13.88 12.46 -24.31
C TYR A 444 14.39 12.24 -25.74
N THR A 445 13.52 11.73 -26.60
CA THR A 445 13.84 11.38 -27.98
C THR A 445 12.83 12.07 -28.89
N ALA A 446 13.32 12.86 -29.84
CA ALA A 446 12.45 13.51 -30.81
C ALA A 446 11.63 12.47 -31.60
N PRO A 447 10.35 12.72 -31.93
CA PRO A 447 9.50 11.73 -32.58
C PRO A 447 10.11 11.09 -33.84
N ALA A 448 10.78 11.88 -34.69
CA ALA A 448 11.44 11.37 -35.89
C ALA A 448 12.55 10.34 -35.58
N GLU A 449 13.33 10.55 -34.53
CA GLU A 449 14.40 9.62 -34.13
C GLU A 449 13.82 8.33 -33.55
N LEU A 450 12.79 8.42 -32.72
CA LEU A 450 12.12 7.22 -32.20
C LEU A 450 11.44 6.42 -33.33
N GLN A 451 10.88 7.11 -34.32
CA GLN A 451 10.25 6.47 -35.49
C GLN A 451 11.29 5.76 -36.39
N LYS A 452 12.53 6.24 -36.48
CA LYS A 452 13.63 5.49 -37.12
C LYS A 452 13.89 4.18 -36.39
N ALA A 453 14.03 4.22 -35.07
CA ALA A 453 14.24 3.02 -34.25
C ALA A 453 13.09 2.01 -34.44
N LEU A 454 11.85 2.47 -34.41
CA LEU A 454 10.67 1.60 -34.59
C LEU A 454 10.56 1.03 -36.01
N ASN A 455 10.85 1.81 -37.06
CA ASN A 455 10.91 1.25 -38.41
C ASN A 455 12.01 0.20 -38.55
N TYR A 456 13.17 0.42 -37.93
CA TYR A 456 14.24 -0.58 -37.97
C TYR A 456 13.83 -1.84 -37.21
N LEU A 457 13.38 -1.69 -35.96
CA LEU A 457 12.93 -2.79 -35.12
C LEU A 457 11.75 -3.57 -35.73
N ILE A 458 10.75 -2.91 -36.32
CA ILE A 458 9.52 -3.57 -36.80
C ILE A 458 9.67 -4.11 -38.22
N LYS A 459 10.35 -3.36 -39.12
CA LYS A 459 10.41 -3.65 -40.56
C LYS A 459 11.80 -4.04 -41.06
N GLY A 460 12.84 -3.99 -40.21
CA GLY A 460 14.21 -4.20 -40.66
C GLY A 460 14.80 -3.04 -41.48
N VAL A 461 14.10 -1.90 -41.57
CA VAL A 461 14.56 -0.75 -42.36
C VAL A 461 15.60 0.04 -41.58
N SER A 462 16.88 -0.20 -41.89
CA SER A 462 17.99 0.54 -41.29
C SER A 462 17.93 2.03 -41.60
N TYR A 463 18.34 2.84 -40.63
CA TYR A 463 18.50 4.30 -40.75
C TYR A 463 19.98 4.72 -40.81
N GLY A 464 20.90 3.78 -41.03
CA GLY A 464 22.35 4.04 -41.03
C GLY A 464 22.94 4.24 -39.64
N GLY A 465 22.26 3.74 -38.60
CA GLY A 465 22.76 3.72 -37.23
C GLY A 465 23.98 2.81 -37.05
N SER A 466 24.63 2.91 -35.90
CA SER A 466 25.82 2.13 -35.55
C SER A 466 25.48 0.76 -34.97
N TYR A 467 24.27 0.59 -34.42
CA TYR A 467 23.77 -0.71 -33.98
C TYR A 467 23.20 -1.48 -35.18
N THR A 468 23.58 -2.75 -35.31
CA THR A 468 23.07 -3.64 -36.37
C THR A 468 22.14 -4.68 -35.75
N LEU A 469 20.87 -4.68 -36.18
CA LEU A 469 19.92 -5.72 -35.79
C LEU A 469 20.45 -7.10 -36.14
N ARG A 470 20.42 -7.99 -35.16
CA ARG A 470 20.72 -9.42 -35.33
C ARG A 470 19.66 -10.13 -36.14
N GLN A 471 18.42 -9.64 -36.14
CA GLN A 471 17.34 -10.09 -37.04
C GLN A 471 17.10 -9.05 -38.14
N PRO A 472 17.70 -9.19 -39.34
CA PRO A 472 17.63 -8.16 -40.37
C PRO A 472 16.22 -7.86 -40.89
N ALA A 473 15.30 -8.81 -40.81
CA ALA A 473 13.90 -8.63 -41.20
C ALA A 473 13.07 -7.82 -40.18
N GLY A 474 13.61 -7.57 -38.98
CA GLY A 474 12.89 -6.96 -37.88
C GLY A 474 11.90 -7.90 -37.18
N TYR A 475 11.07 -7.30 -36.35
CA TYR A 475 10.17 -7.92 -35.38
C TYR A 475 8.78 -7.30 -35.49
N ALA A 476 8.01 -7.73 -36.49
CA ALA A 476 6.68 -7.17 -36.79
C ALA A 476 5.71 -7.14 -35.59
N GLY A 477 5.89 -8.07 -34.65
CA GLY A 477 5.04 -8.22 -33.47
C GLY A 477 5.27 -7.19 -32.35
N ILE A 478 6.34 -6.38 -32.38
CA ILE A 478 6.55 -5.31 -31.37
C ILE A 478 5.28 -4.50 -31.19
N LYS A 479 4.87 -4.29 -29.94
CA LYS A 479 3.51 -3.88 -29.62
C LYS A 479 3.32 -2.38 -29.62
N GLY A 480 4.35 -1.57 -29.38
CA GLY A 480 4.22 -0.12 -29.55
C GLY A 480 5.11 0.71 -28.63
N ILE A 481 4.54 1.80 -28.12
CA ILE A 481 5.27 2.83 -27.38
C ILE A 481 4.52 3.13 -26.10
N MET A 482 5.27 3.18 -24.99
CA MET A 482 4.80 3.72 -23.72
C MET A 482 5.41 5.10 -23.52
N THR A 483 4.68 5.99 -22.85
CA THR A 483 5.23 7.27 -22.44
C THR A 483 4.92 7.69 -21.01
N TRP A 484 5.95 8.23 -20.36
CA TRP A 484 5.81 9.13 -19.25
C TRP A 484 5.80 10.57 -19.80
N SER A 485 4.67 11.26 -19.88
CA SER A 485 3.32 10.86 -19.47
C SER A 485 2.26 11.56 -20.33
N ILE A 486 0.99 11.16 -20.19
CA ILE A 486 -0.16 11.83 -20.84
C ILE A 486 -0.23 13.30 -20.43
N ASN A 487 0.04 13.61 -19.16
CA ASN A 487 0.01 14.97 -18.63
C ASN A 487 1.14 15.84 -19.20
N TRP A 488 2.34 15.28 -19.37
CA TRP A 488 3.45 15.97 -20.02
C TRP A 488 3.27 16.11 -21.53
N ASP A 489 2.62 15.14 -22.18
CA ASP A 489 2.24 15.26 -23.58
C ASP A 489 1.26 16.44 -23.76
N ALA A 490 0.19 16.49 -22.98
CA ALA A 490 -0.77 17.59 -23.01
C ALA A 490 -0.14 18.96 -22.69
N TYR A 491 0.83 19.00 -21.75
CA TYR A 491 1.60 20.21 -21.44
C TYR A 491 2.32 20.79 -22.67
N THR A 492 2.72 19.93 -23.60
CA THR A 492 3.33 20.32 -24.87
C THR A 492 2.33 20.39 -26.03
N ASN A 493 1.03 20.49 -25.76
CA ASN A 493 -0.05 20.46 -26.74
C ASN A 493 -0.15 19.14 -27.54
N ASN A 494 0.03 18.01 -26.85
CA ASN A 494 -0.08 16.66 -27.38
C ASN A 494 0.91 16.36 -28.52
N GLN A 495 2.11 16.95 -28.52
CA GLN A 495 3.10 16.77 -29.58
C GLN A 495 3.51 15.30 -29.76
N PHE A 496 3.66 14.56 -28.67
CA PHE A 496 4.06 13.16 -28.68
C PHE A 496 2.95 12.27 -29.27
N SER A 497 1.74 12.33 -28.71
CA SER A 497 0.65 11.47 -29.19
C SER A 497 0.22 11.82 -30.61
N ASN A 498 0.20 13.10 -30.99
CA ASN A 498 -0.11 13.54 -32.35
C ASN A 498 0.91 13.05 -33.39
N ALA A 499 2.19 12.95 -33.02
CA ALA A 499 3.23 12.44 -33.90
C ALA A 499 3.19 10.90 -34.01
N HIS A 500 2.99 10.20 -32.90
CA HIS A 500 3.15 8.75 -32.85
C HIS A 500 1.87 7.97 -33.18
N ARG A 501 0.68 8.49 -32.88
CA ARG A 501 -0.58 7.78 -33.20
C ARG A 501 -0.74 7.47 -34.70
N PRO A 502 -0.64 8.44 -35.63
CA PRO A 502 -0.74 8.15 -37.06
C PRO A 502 0.39 7.26 -37.55
N PHE A 503 1.61 7.42 -37.02
CA PHE A 503 2.74 6.54 -37.32
C PHE A 503 2.47 5.08 -36.94
N LEU A 504 1.95 4.83 -35.73
CA LEU A 504 1.61 3.48 -35.27
C LEU A 504 0.48 2.86 -36.09
N ASN A 505 -0.50 3.67 -36.50
CA ASN A 505 -1.58 3.23 -37.41
C ASN A 505 -1.04 2.85 -38.79
N GLY A 506 0.13 3.36 -39.20
CA GLY A 506 0.79 2.98 -40.44
C GLY A 506 1.29 1.53 -40.49
N PHE A 507 1.34 0.81 -39.35
CA PHE A 507 1.72 -0.61 -39.30
C PHE A 507 0.52 -1.56 -39.33
N SER A 508 -0.71 -1.10 -39.11
CA SER A 508 -1.90 -1.96 -39.05
C SER A 508 -2.48 -2.31 -40.43
N THR A 509 -1.91 -1.78 -41.51
CA THR A 509 -2.38 -1.96 -42.90
C THR A 509 -1.77 -3.17 -43.64
N GLN A 510 -0.93 -3.97 -42.99
CA GLN A 510 -0.40 -5.22 -43.56
C GLN A 510 -1.08 -6.45 -42.97
N THR A 511 -2.39 -6.60 -43.17
CA THR A 511 -2.99 -7.94 -43.21
C THR A 511 -2.63 -8.54 -44.55
N THR A 512 -1.83 -9.60 -44.49
CA THR A 512 -1.52 -10.57 -45.54
C THR A 512 -2.56 -10.62 -46.66
N LYS A 513 -2.17 -10.21 -47.88
CA LYS A 513 -2.69 -10.88 -49.08
C LYS A 513 -2.27 -12.33 -48.95
N GLU A 514 -3.20 -13.21 -48.60
CA GLU A 514 -2.99 -14.65 -48.69
C GLU A 514 -2.55 -14.97 -50.12
N ALA A 515 -1.34 -15.51 -50.24
CA ALA A 515 -0.93 -16.17 -51.47
C ALA A 515 -1.71 -17.49 -51.52
N VAL A 516 -2.76 -17.52 -52.33
CA VAL A 516 -3.33 -18.77 -52.83
C VAL A 516 -2.29 -19.38 -53.76
N TYR A 517 -1.67 -20.48 -53.34
CA TYR A 517 -1.06 -21.47 -54.21
C TYR A 517 -1.35 -22.87 -53.69
#